data_AF-A0A821BZK5-F1
#
_entry.id   AF-A0A821BZK5-F1
#
_cell.length_a   1.000
_cell.length_b   1.000
_cell.length_c   1.000
_cell.angle_alpha   90.00
_cell.angle_beta   90.00
_cell.angle_gamma   90.00
#
_symmetry.space_group_name_H-M   'P 1'
#
loop_
_entity.id
_entity.type
_entity.pdbx_description
1 polymer ?
#
loop_
_entity_poly.entity_id
_entity_poly.type
_entity_poly.pdbx_seq_one_letter_code
_entity_poly.pdbx_strand_id
1 'polypeptide(L)'
;MNSLESTIAFLTVCIQKYPKSHFFLELRGSLYDFLGKFDQGLADVNATLQLVPNDVMLLYDRAAMLRLVKHVALNETIAAYKRFFEYSPIDHRKVPEAYYAVASCYFVDNAPENNFQLSEEYYDKGIEAGKKQLPCFLPYESNNKLMVSNLISLKSKSKNIDTLPLTEPVIDTQKPQSRLTDPRRTDMIYSHRESIAQNRKILLGKNIVTHTVKPRLHQNSPASFIGLKGITLREMNPLKDHVYQGYVLSVIIFEQSPIVEPSIWLLIEDENGDLERLFIYNTPPPEGWQLIKHTYTYGAQLSILNPYMRMTADQKPAIRIDDVSSIILHGDIHNVKDMCRCCGQANASCVCGKCKSAHYCSKECQTLDWKQYGHKLICS
;
A
#
# COMPACT_ATOMS: atom_id res chain seq x y z
N MET A 1 -9.42 -27.16 5.40
CA MET A 1 -10.30 -26.36 6.30
C MET A 1 -10.87 -27.19 7.46
N ASN A 2 -11.43 -28.40 7.24
CA ASN A 2 -12.02 -29.23 8.31
C ASN A 2 -11.07 -29.65 9.47
N SER A 3 -9.76 -29.75 9.24
CA SER A 3 -8.81 -30.16 10.29
C SER A 3 -8.53 -29.07 11.33
N LEU A 4 -8.37 -27.81 10.90
CA LEU A 4 -7.98 -26.71 11.80
C LEU A 4 -9.12 -26.31 12.75
N GLU A 5 -10.36 -26.32 12.29
CA GLU A 5 -11.53 -26.08 13.15
C GLU A 5 -11.70 -27.20 14.18
N SER A 6 -11.45 -28.45 13.79
CA SER A 6 -11.43 -29.58 14.71
C SER A 6 -10.31 -29.45 15.74
N THR A 7 -9.13 -28.96 15.34
CA THR A 7 -8.02 -28.66 16.27
C THR A 7 -8.39 -27.56 17.27
N ILE A 8 -9.04 -26.47 16.82
CA ILE A 8 -9.53 -25.41 17.71
C ILE A 8 -10.54 -25.97 18.73
N ALA A 9 -11.47 -26.80 18.28
CA ALA A 9 -12.46 -27.44 19.17
C ALA A 9 -11.77 -28.35 20.20
N PHE A 10 -10.81 -29.16 19.77
CA PHE A 10 -10.00 -29.99 20.66
C PHE A 10 -9.24 -29.17 21.70
N LEU A 11 -8.51 -28.12 21.28
CA LEU A 11 -7.77 -27.24 22.18
C LEU A 11 -8.69 -26.55 23.18
N THR A 12 -9.91 -26.17 22.76
CA THR A 12 -10.92 -25.56 23.65
C THR A 12 -11.32 -26.52 24.78
N VAL A 13 -11.55 -27.80 24.47
CA VAL A 13 -11.83 -28.83 25.49
C VAL A 13 -10.62 -29.03 26.41
N CYS A 14 -9.40 -29.03 25.87
CA CYS A 14 -8.18 -29.13 26.67
C CYS A 14 -8.01 -27.96 27.65
N ILE A 15 -8.28 -26.73 27.22
CA ILE A 15 -8.23 -25.53 28.09
C ILE A 15 -9.23 -25.66 29.25
N GLN A 16 -10.45 -26.13 28.98
CA GLN A 16 -11.45 -26.35 30.02
C GLN A 16 -11.03 -27.43 31.03
N LYS A 17 -10.42 -28.52 30.55
CA LYS A 17 -9.97 -29.64 31.40
C LYS A 17 -8.68 -29.32 32.17
N TYR A 18 -7.82 -28.48 31.60
CA TYR A 18 -6.50 -28.13 32.15
C TYR A 18 -6.31 -26.60 32.23
N PRO A 19 -7.11 -25.88 33.04
CA PRO A 19 -7.16 -24.41 33.02
C PRO A 19 -5.88 -23.73 33.51
N LYS A 20 -4.97 -24.47 34.16
CA LYS A 20 -3.66 -23.97 34.61
C LYS A 20 -2.55 -24.20 33.57
N SER A 21 -2.83 -24.94 32.50
CA SER A 21 -1.87 -25.25 31.45
C SER A 21 -1.93 -24.19 30.35
N HIS A 22 -1.00 -23.24 30.40
CA HIS A 22 -0.90 -22.17 29.40
C HIS A 22 -0.60 -22.68 27.99
N PHE A 23 0.02 -23.87 27.85
CA PHE A 23 0.35 -24.51 26.58
C PHE A 23 -0.83 -24.61 25.59
N PHE A 24 -2.04 -24.93 26.07
CA PHE A 24 -3.20 -25.04 25.18
C PHE A 24 -3.75 -23.69 24.72
N LEU A 25 -3.61 -22.65 25.56
CA LEU A 25 -3.94 -21.28 25.20
C LEU A 25 -2.96 -20.77 24.14
N GLU A 26 -1.66 -20.96 24.36
CA GLU A 26 -0.61 -20.59 23.42
C GLU A 26 -0.84 -21.23 22.05
N LEU A 27 -1.00 -22.55 21.99
CA LEU A 27 -1.25 -23.27 20.72
C LEU A 27 -2.51 -22.78 20.00
N ARG A 28 -3.59 -22.49 20.74
CA ARG A 28 -4.84 -22.01 20.13
C ARG A 28 -4.70 -20.56 19.67
N GLY A 29 -3.98 -19.74 20.42
CA GLY A 29 -3.61 -18.38 20.06
C GLY A 29 -2.82 -18.32 18.74
N SER A 30 -1.75 -19.10 18.63
CA SER A 30 -0.96 -19.20 17.38
C SER A 30 -1.77 -19.74 16.21
N LEU A 31 -2.70 -20.68 16.46
CA LEU A 31 -3.57 -21.19 15.41
C LEU A 31 -4.60 -20.14 14.94
N TYR A 32 -5.12 -19.33 15.85
CA TYR A 32 -5.99 -18.20 15.48
C TYR A 32 -5.23 -17.15 14.67
N ASP A 33 -4.00 -16.84 15.05
CA ASP A 33 -3.11 -15.94 14.28
C ASP A 33 -2.90 -16.46 12.85
N PHE A 34 -2.54 -17.74 12.71
CA PHE A 34 -2.40 -18.40 11.41
C PHE A 34 -3.68 -18.32 10.55
N LEU A 35 -4.85 -18.29 11.18
CA LEU A 35 -6.15 -18.17 10.51
C LEU A 35 -6.61 -16.73 10.30
N GLY A 36 -5.81 -15.72 10.67
CA GLY A 36 -6.17 -14.31 10.61
C GLY A 36 -7.26 -13.89 11.61
N LYS A 37 -7.51 -14.73 12.63
CA LYS A 37 -8.50 -14.52 13.70
C LYS A 37 -7.84 -13.79 14.88
N PHE A 38 -7.24 -12.63 14.61
CA PHE A 38 -6.33 -11.94 15.53
C PHE A 38 -6.99 -11.56 16.86
N ASP A 39 -8.27 -11.19 16.88
CA ASP A 39 -8.97 -10.86 18.13
C ASP A 39 -9.07 -12.07 19.07
N GLN A 40 -9.39 -13.25 18.53
CA GLN A 40 -9.40 -14.50 19.31
C GLN A 40 -7.99 -14.91 19.74
N GLY A 41 -7.01 -14.76 18.84
CA GLY A 41 -5.60 -15.03 19.14
C GLY A 41 -5.08 -14.16 20.28
N LEU A 42 -5.37 -12.86 20.26
CA LEU A 42 -4.98 -11.91 21.29
C LEU A 42 -5.60 -12.24 22.66
N ALA A 43 -6.85 -12.70 22.70
CA ALA A 43 -7.47 -13.12 23.95
C ALA A 43 -6.68 -14.27 24.61
N ASP A 44 -6.31 -15.29 23.83
CA ASP A 44 -5.54 -16.43 24.31
C ASP A 44 -4.10 -16.04 24.67
N VAL A 45 -3.42 -15.23 23.85
CA VAL A 45 -2.06 -14.73 24.14
C VAL A 45 -2.03 -13.86 25.39
N ASN A 46 -3.01 -12.96 25.57
CA ASN A 46 -3.10 -12.13 26.78
C ASN A 46 -3.33 -12.98 28.03
N ALA A 47 -4.20 -14.00 27.96
CA ALA A 47 -4.39 -14.94 29.07
C ALA A 47 -3.10 -15.73 29.38
N THR A 48 -2.36 -16.12 28.35
CA THR A 48 -1.08 -16.83 28.48
C THR A 48 -0.02 -15.94 29.15
N LEU A 49 0.08 -14.67 28.74
CA LEU A 49 0.98 -13.69 29.35
C LEU A 49 0.62 -13.33 30.81
N GLN A 50 -0.61 -13.55 31.28
CA GLN A 50 -0.90 -13.45 32.70
C GLN A 50 -0.21 -14.55 33.52
N LEU A 51 0.03 -15.71 32.91
CA LEU A 51 0.69 -16.86 33.54
C LEU A 51 2.22 -16.83 33.33
N VAL A 52 2.67 -16.37 32.16
CA VAL A 52 4.09 -16.27 31.76
C VAL A 52 4.40 -14.86 31.21
N PRO A 53 4.55 -13.84 32.06
CA PRO A 53 4.48 -12.42 31.67
C PRO A 53 5.64 -11.87 30.83
N ASN A 54 6.74 -12.60 30.77
CA ASN A 54 7.99 -12.17 30.13
C ASN A 54 8.47 -13.17 29.07
N ASP A 55 7.59 -14.06 28.62
CA ASP A 55 7.92 -14.94 27.51
C ASP A 55 8.10 -14.11 26.22
N VAL A 56 9.31 -14.18 25.66
CA VAL A 56 9.74 -13.33 24.56
C VAL A 56 8.93 -13.59 23.28
N MET A 57 8.57 -14.85 23.02
CA MET A 57 7.81 -15.20 21.81
C MET A 57 6.36 -14.75 21.93
N LEU A 58 5.73 -14.94 23.09
CA LEU A 58 4.37 -14.46 23.33
C LEU A 58 4.27 -12.92 23.29
N LEU A 59 5.29 -12.21 23.80
CA LEU A 59 5.37 -10.76 23.68
C LEU A 59 5.45 -10.30 22.22
N TYR A 60 6.23 -11.01 21.40
CA TYR A 60 6.31 -10.75 19.96
C TYR A 60 4.96 -11.02 19.27
N ASP A 61 4.37 -12.19 19.50
CA ASP A 61 3.12 -12.62 18.87
C ASP A 61 1.98 -11.65 19.22
N ARG A 62 1.91 -11.20 20.48
CA ARG A 62 0.97 -10.14 20.89
C ARG A 62 1.16 -8.87 20.07
N ALA A 63 2.39 -8.38 19.96
CA ALA A 63 2.68 -7.15 19.23
C ALA A 63 2.38 -7.28 17.72
N ALA A 64 2.67 -8.45 17.15
CA ALA A 64 2.35 -8.78 15.75
C ALA A 64 0.85 -8.81 15.51
N MET A 65 0.07 -9.50 16.34
CA MET A 65 -1.39 -9.58 16.20
C MET A 65 -2.03 -8.20 16.39
N LEU A 66 -1.62 -7.41 17.38
CA LEU A 66 -2.12 -6.04 17.59
C LEU A 66 -1.92 -5.15 16.34
N ARG A 67 -0.80 -5.31 15.63
CA ARG A 67 -0.52 -4.59 14.38
C ARG A 67 -1.48 -4.98 13.24
N LEU A 68 -1.96 -6.22 13.24
CA LEU A 68 -2.82 -6.76 12.17
C LEU A 68 -4.32 -6.56 12.44
N VAL A 69 -4.71 -6.25 13.69
CA VAL A 69 -6.09 -5.88 14.02
C VAL A 69 -6.41 -4.47 13.50
N LYS A 70 -7.49 -4.36 12.71
CA LYS A 70 -7.90 -3.13 12.00
C LYS A 70 -8.24 -1.94 12.90
N HIS A 71 -8.46 -2.15 14.19
CA HIS A 71 -9.02 -1.14 15.12
C HIS A 71 -8.17 -0.89 16.38
N VAL A 72 -6.96 -1.45 16.47
CA VAL A 72 -6.08 -1.25 17.65
C VAL A 72 -5.34 0.07 17.56
N ALA A 73 -5.21 0.76 18.71
CA ALA A 73 -4.44 1.98 18.81
C ALA A 73 -2.94 1.70 18.62
N LEU A 74 -2.30 2.41 17.70
CA LEU A 74 -0.86 2.28 17.38
C LEU A 74 0.04 2.36 18.62
N ASN A 75 -0.36 3.19 19.60
CA ASN A 75 0.36 3.34 20.85
C ASN A 75 0.44 2.02 21.63
N GLU A 76 -0.62 1.21 21.62
CA GLU A 76 -0.64 -0.09 22.27
C GLU A 76 0.28 -1.08 21.53
N THR A 77 0.22 -1.08 20.19
CA THR A 77 1.10 -1.91 19.35
C THR A 77 2.57 -1.58 19.57
N ILE A 78 2.92 -0.29 19.56
CA ILE A 78 4.29 0.18 19.80
C ILE A 78 4.73 -0.17 21.23
N ALA A 79 3.86 0.00 22.23
CA ALA A 79 4.16 -0.40 23.61
C ALA A 79 4.39 -1.92 23.74
N ALA A 80 3.62 -2.74 23.01
CA ALA A 80 3.82 -4.18 22.98
C ALA A 80 5.19 -4.56 22.39
N TYR A 81 5.60 -3.95 21.28
CA TYR A 81 6.94 -4.15 20.71
C TYR A 81 8.06 -3.65 21.65
N LYS A 82 7.86 -2.52 22.33
CA LYS A 82 8.81 -2.03 23.34
C LYS A 82 9.00 -3.05 24.46
N ARG A 83 7.91 -3.63 24.97
CA ARG A 83 7.98 -4.71 25.95
C ARG A 83 8.72 -5.94 25.41
N PHE A 84 8.50 -6.31 24.14
CA PHE A 84 9.29 -7.37 23.51
C PHE A 84 10.80 -7.03 23.46
N PHE A 85 11.18 -5.80 23.13
CA PHE A 85 12.60 -5.38 23.15
C PHE A 85 13.22 -5.39 24.54
N GLU A 86 12.45 -5.12 25.61
CA GLU A 86 12.94 -5.14 26.99
C GLU A 86 13.41 -6.53 27.44
N TYR A 87 12.74 -7.60 26.96
CA TYR A 87 13.01 -8.98 27.39
C TYR A 87 13.72 -9.84 26.34
N SER A 88 13.77 -9.40 25.08
CA SER A 88 14.43 -10.16 24.02
C SER A 88 15.96 -10.05 24.10
N PRO A 89 16.69 -11.17 23.92
CA PRO A 89 18.12 -11.11 23.62
C PRO A 89 18.37 -10.25 22.37
N ILE A 90 19.49 -9.54 22.35
CA ILE A 90 19.82 -8.59 21.26
C ILE A 90 19.94 -9.27 19.88
N ASP A 91 20.27 -10.56 19.87
CA ASP A 91 20.40 -11.43 18.70
C ASP A 91 19.15 -12.28 18.44
N HIS A 92 18.06 -12.08 19.18
CA HIS A 92 16.83 -12.83 18.96
C HIS A 92 16.29 -12.60 17.54
N ARG A 93 15.95 -13.70 16.85
CA ARG A 93 15.63 -13.70 15.40
C ARG A 93 14.51 -12.72 14.97
N LYS A 94 13.62 -12.36 15.90
CA LYS A 94 12.50 -11.45 15.66
C LYS A 94 12.82 -9.98 15.92
N VAL A 95 13.99 -9.65 16.48
CA VAL A 95 14.37 -8.26 16.79
C VAL A 95 14.45 -7.40 15.53
N PRO A 96 15.10 -7.82 14.43
CA PRO A 96 15.06 -7.05 13.18
C PRO A 96 13.62 -6.84 12.68
N GLU A 97 12.79 -7.89 12.68
CA GLU A 97 11.37 -7.82 12.26
C GLU A 97 10.58 -6.78 13.02
N ALA A 98 10.71 -6.83 14.34
CA ALA A 98 10.01 -5.96 15.27
C ALA A 98 10.42 -4.50 15.06
N TYR A 99 11.69 -4.23 14.78
CA TYR A 99 12.14 -2.87 14.48
C TYR A 99 11.50 -2.33 13.20
N TYR A 100 11.46 -3.11 12.12
CA TYR A 100 10.78 -2.72 10.89
C TYR A 100 9.26 -2.57 11.10
N ALA A 101 8.64 -3.44 11.91
CA ALA A 101 7.22 -3.33 12.24
C ALA A 101 6.91 -2.05 13.00
N VAL A 102 7.71 -1.67 14.00
CA VAL A 102 7.54 -0.39 14.71
C VAL A 102 7.80 0.80 13.79
N ALA A 103 8.81 0.73 12.92
CA ALA A 103 9.06 1.75 11.91
C ALA A 103 7.82 1.97 11.02
N SER A 104 7.15 0.89 10.61
CA SER A 104 5.89 0.97 9.86
C SER A 104 4.74 1.57 10.67
N CYS A 105 4.67 1.31 11.98
CA CYS A 105 3.62 1.87 12.84
C CYS A 105 3.72 3.38 13.02
N TYR A 106 4.93 3.94 12.93
CA TYR A 106 5.12 5.39 12.96
C TYR A 106 4.65 6.09 11.68
N PHE A 107 4.29 5.34 10.63
CA PHE A 107 3.78 5.88 9.38
C PHE A 107 2.24 5.93 9.37
N VAL A 108 1.63 7.03 9.85
CA VAL A 108 0.16 7.23 9.84
C VAL A 108 -0.22 8.70 9.55
N ASP A 109 -1.37 8.92 8.89
CA ASP A 109 -1.98 10.25 8.67
C ASP A 109 -2.05 11.09 9.95
N ASN A 110 -1.81 12.40 9.84
CA ASN A 110 -1.83 13.35 10.95
C ASN A 110 -0.87 13.04 12.12
N ALA A 111 0.11 12.16 11.90
CA ALA A 111 1.20 11.97 12.83
C ALA A 111 2.09 13.23 12.88
N PRO A 112 2.53 13.68 14.07
CA PRO A 112 3.51 14.77 14.17
C PRO A 112 4.75 14.47 13.31
N GLU A 113 5.43 15.50 12.77
CA GLU A 113 6.65 15.33 11.94
C GLU A 113 7.70 14.39 12.58
N ASN A 114 7.78 14.39 13.92
CA ASN A 114 8.63 13.50 14.72
C ASN A 114 8.44 12.02 14.40
N ASN A 115 7.26 11.59 13.96
CA ASN A 115 6.99 10.18 13.66
C ASN A 115 7.74 9.69 12.42
N PHE A 116 7.98 10.55 11.42
CA PHE A 116 8.78 10.11 10.27
C PHE A 116 10.24 9.87 10.67
N GLN A 117 10.82 10.78 11.47
CA GLN A 117 12.16 10.61 12.00
C GLN A 117 12.27 9.35 12.87
N LEU A 118 11.25 9.07 13.68
CA LEU A 118 11.18 7.82 14.45
C LEU A 118 11.07 6.60 13.51
N SER A 119 10.33 6.69 12.40
CA SER A 119 10.27 5.61 11.41
C SER A 119 11.65 5.28 10.86
N GLU A 120 12.43 6.29 10.44
CA GLU A 120 13.81 6.13 9.98
C GLU A 120 14.73 5.55 11.08
N GLU A 121 14.64 6.08 12.31
CA GLU A 121 15.45 5.60 13.44
C GLU A 121 15.20 4.12 13.74
N TYR A 122 13.93 3.69 13.77
CA TYR A 122 13.58 2.29 13.99
C TYR A 122 13.98 1.41 12.81
N TYR A 123 13.91 1.91 11.57
CA TYR A 123 14.41 1.19 10.41
C TYR A 123 15.91 0.91 10.52
N ASP A 124 16.71 1.91 10.87
CA ASP A 124 18.16 1.78 11.06
C ASP A 124 18.50 0.82 12.21
N LYS A 125 17.75 0.85 13.32
CA LYS A 125 17.87 -0.15 14.39
C LYS A 125 17.62 -1.57 13.87
N GLY A 126 16.68 -1.75 12.95
CA GLY A 126 16.44 -3.04 12.29
C GLY A 126 17.62 -3.51 11.44
N ILE A 127 18.29 -2.60 10.74
CA ILE A 127 19.51 -2.89 9.96
C ILE A 127 20.65 -3.29 10.88
N GLU A 128 20.89 -2.53 11.96
CA GLU A 128 21.94 -2.83 12.95
C GLU A 128 21.67 -4.13 13.71
N ALA A 129 20.42 -4.43 14.06
CA ALA A 129 20.04 -5.71 14.64
C ALA A 129 20.28 -6.88 13.69
N GLY A 130 20.05 -6.67 12.38
CA GLY A 130 20.34 -7.66 11.34
C GLY A 130 21.81 -8.06 11.30
N LYS A 131 22.75 -7.12 11.54
CA LYS A 131 24.19 -7.41 11.61
C LYS A 131 24.60 -8.32 12.76
N LYS A 132 23.74 -8.45 13.78
CA LYS A 132 23.95 -9.29 14.97
C LYS A 132 23.34 -10.69 14.83
N GLN A 133 22.67 -10.97 13.71
CA GLN A 133 22.01 -12.25 13.46
C GLN A 133 22.99 -13.32 12.99
N LEU A 134 22.65 -14.59 13.28
CA LEU A 134 23.36 -15.73 12.72
C LEU A 134 23.21 -15.76 11.19
N PRO A 135 24.24 -16.19 10.43
CA PRO A 135 24.20 -16.21 8.97
C PRO A 135 23.01 -16.97 8.36
N CYS A 136 22.51 -18.01 9.04
CA CYS A 136 21.37 -18.80 8.56
C CYS A 136 20.02 -18.05 8.60
N PHE A 137 19.95 -16.90 9.27
CA PHE A 137 18.79 -16.01 9.29
C PHE A 137 18.93 -14.81 8.34
N LEU A 138 20.01 -14.76 7.55
CA LEU A 138 20.28 -13.68 6.59
C LEU A 138 20.18 -14.17 5.13
N PRO A 139 19.73 -13.33 4.18
CA PRO A 139 19.26 -11.96 4.38
C PRO A 139 17.91 -11.92 5.10
N TYR A 140 17.73 -10.89 5.92
CA TYR A 140 16.46 -10.70 6.60
C TYR A 140 15.44 -10.04 5.65
N GLU A 141 14.42 -10.81 5.25
CA GLU A 141 13.33 -10.39 4.39
C GLU A 141 12.04 -10.15 5.20
N SER A 142 11.43 -8.98 5.04
CA SER A 142 10.18 -8.63 5.72
C SER A 142 9.41 -7.59 4.90
N ASN A 143 8.09 -7.75 4.83
CA ASN A 143 7.20 -6.80 4.16
C ASN A 143 7.31 -5.40 4.79
N ASN A 144 7.46 -5.32 6.11
CA ASN A 144 7.67 -4.05 6.82
C ASN A 144 8.99 -3.40 6.41
N LYS A 145 10.07 -4.19 6.31
CA LYS A 145 11.38 -3.69 5.86
C LYS A 145 11.27 -3.11 4.45
N LEU A 146 10.66 -3.88 3.54
CA LEU A 146 10.46 -3.43 2.17
C LEU A 146 9.63 -2.14 2.15
N MET A 147 8.44 -2.12 2.76
CA MET A 147 7.57 -0.95 2.83
C MET A 147 8.30 0.30 3.35
N VAL A 148 8.95 0.20 4.50
CA VAL A 148 9.62 1.36 5.12
C VAL A 148 10.80 1.81 4.26
N SER A 149 11.59 0.89 3.70
CA SER A 149 12.68 1.24 2.78
C SER A 149 12.18 1.97 1.53
N ASN A 150 11.02 1.56 1.02
CA ASN A 150 10.36 2.19 -0.13
C ASN A 150 9.95 3.61 0.22
N LEU A 151 9.33 3.81 1.39
CA LEU A 151 8.90 5.12 1.87
C LEU A 151 10.08 6.08 2.11
N ILE A 152 11.16 5.59 2.74
CA ILE A 152 12.40 6.36 2.91
C ILE A 152 12.99 6.72 1.55
N SER A 153 13.05 5.76 0.61
CA SER A 153 13.49 6.01 -0.76
C SER A 153 12.63 7.09 -1.43
N LEU A 154 11.30 6.99 -1.36
CA LEU A 154 10.38 7.95 -1.96
C LEU A 154 10.60 9.37 -1.42
N LYS A 155 10.76 9.53 -0.09
CA LYS A 155 11.02 10.85 0.52
C LYS A 155 12.43 11.38 0.26
N SER A 156 13.44 10.50 0.23
CA SER A 156 14.81 10.93 -0.10
C SER A 156 14.90 11.43 -1.55
N LYS A 157 14.20 10.76 -2.48
CA LYS A 157 14.15 11.16 -3.90
C LYS A 157 13.29 12.39 -4.12
N SER A 158 12.24 12.61 -3.33
CA SER A 158 11.44 13.83 -3.41
C SER A 158 12.26 15.10 -3.09
N LYS A 159 13.40 14.99 -2.39
CA LYS A 159 14.32 16.13 -2.19
C LYS A 159 15.16 16.49 -3.42
N ASN A 160 15.23 15.61 -4.43
CA ASN A 160 16.04 15.78 -5.64
C ASN A 160 15.19 15.98 -6.91
N ILE A 161 13.92 16.35 -6.76
CA ILE A 161 12.96 16.57 -7.85
C ILE A 161 13.50 17.53 -8.90
N ASP A 162 14.18 18.60 -8.49
CA ASP A 162 14.72 19.65 -9.36
C ASP A 162 15.73 19.14 -10.41
N THR A 163 16.26 17.92 -10.24
CA THR A 163 17.23 17.32 -11.18
C THR A 163 16.57 16.48 -12.29
N LEU A 164 15.27 16.23 -12.20
CA LEU A 164 14.53 15.51 -13.23
C LEU A 164 14.17 16.45 -14.37
N PRO A 165 14.15 15.97 -15.62
CA PRO A 165 13.55 16.68 -16.74
C PRO A 165 12.03 16.57 -16.59
N LEU A 166 11.50 17.33 -15.63
CA LEU A 166 10.07 17.44 -15.42
C LEU A 166 9.54 18.32 -16.55
N THR A 167 8.69 17.73 -17.38
CA THR A 167 7.60 18.52 -17.90
C THR A 167 6.78 18.92 -16.68
N GLU A 168 6.76 20.22 -16.38
CA GLU A 168 5.81 20.75 -15.40
C GLU A 168 4.43 20.19 -15.78
N PRO A 169 3.68 19.57 -14.84
CA PRO A 169 2.35 19.11 -15.15
C PRO A 169 1.60 20.31 -15.68
N VAL A 170 1.22 20.25 -16.96
CA VAL A 170 0.53 21.33 -17.65
C VAL A 170 -0.63 21.75 -16.75
N ILE A 171 -0.58 22.98 -16.23
CA ILE A 171 -1.66 23.57 -15.46
C ILE A 171 -2.92 23.40 -16.32
N ASP A 172 -3.92 22.69 -15.79
CA ASP A 172 -5.10 22.13 -16.48
C ASP A 172 -5.93 23.14 -17.31
N THR A 173 -5.61 24.43 -17.25
CA THR A 173 -6.23 25.49 -18.06
C THR A 173 -6.01 25.33 -19.57
N GLN A 174 -5.14 24.41 -20.02
CA GLN A 174 -4.87 24.16 -21.44
C GLN A 174 -5.43 22.84 -21.99
N LYS A 175 -5.99 21.94 -21.14
CA LYS A 175 -6.52 20.66 -21.62
C LYS A 175 -7.91 20.83 -22.28
N PRO A 176 -8.17 20.27 -23.48
CA PRO A 176 -9.44 20.47 -24.17
C PRO A 176 -10.62 19.87 -23.39
N GLN A 177 -11.71 20.63 -23.18
CA GLN A 177 -12.92 20.10 -22.54
C GLN A 177 -13.54 18.92 -23.30
N SER A 178 -13.32 18.83 -24.62
CA SER A 178 -13.77 17.71 -25.45
C SER A 178 -13.27 16.35 -24.99
N ARG A 179 -12.13 16.29 -24.27
CA ARG A 179 -11.59 15.05 -23.70
C ARG A 179 -12.54 14.42 -22.67
N LEU A 180 -13.37 15.22 -22.00
CA LEU A 180 -14.29 14.72 -20.97
C LEU A 180 -15.35 13.80 -21.57
N THR A 181 -15.66 13.98 -22.85
CA THR A 181 -16.60 13.13 -23.60
C THR A 181 -15.89 12.11 -24.49
N ASP A 182 -14.56 12.01 -24.41
CA ASP A 182 -13.81 11.00 -25.17
C ASP A 182 -14.26 9.58 -24.75
N PRO A 183 -14.67 8.72 -25.70
CA PRO A 183 -15.16 7.39 -25.38
C PRO A 183 -14.13 6.51 -24.67
N ARG A 184 -12.84 6.60 -25.06
CA ARG A 184 -11.78 5.79 -24.45
C ARG A 184 -11.56 6.22 -23.01
N ARG A 185 -11.48 7.53 -22.74
CA ARG A 185 -11.36 8.06 -21.37
C ARG A 185 -12.54 7.61 -20.50
N THR A 186 -13.76 7.75 -21.04
CA THR A 186 -14.99 7.36 -20.35
C THR A 186 -14.98 5.88 -19.99
N ASP A 187 -14.65 5.01 -20.95
CA ASP A 187 -14.60 3.56 -20.74
C ASP A 187 -13.53 3.17 -19.71
N MET A 188 -12.36 3.80 -19.74
CA MET A 188 -11.29 3.52 -18.78
C MET A 188 -11.68 3.84 -17.34
N ILE A 189 -12.25 5.04 -17.10
CA ILE A 189 -12.68 5.45 -15.76
C ILE A 189 -13.82 4.55 -15.28
N TYR A 190 -14.82 4.32 -16.13
CA TYR A 190 -15.98 3.49 -15.77
C TYR A 190 -15.55 2.04 -15.48
N SER A 191 -14.76 1.43 -16.37
CA SER A 191 -14.24 0.06 -16.20
C SER A 191 -13.42 -0.09 -14.92
N HIS A 192 -12.58 0.90 -14.58
CA HIS A 192 -11.81 0.90 -13.33
C HIS A 192 -12.75 0.86 -12.11
N ARG A 193 -13.76 1.73 -12.08
CA ARG A 193 -14.74 1.82 -10.97
C ARG A 193 -15.66 0.62 -10.87
N GLU A 194 -16.06 0.06 -12.01
CA GLU A 194 -16.84 -1.17 -12.06
C GLU A 194 -16.03 -2.33 -11.46
N SER A 195 -14.75 -2.45 -11.83
CA SER A 195 -13.86 -3.45 -11.25
C SER A 195 -13.72 -3.29 -9.73
N ILE A 196 -13.61 -2.05 -9.22
CA ILE A 196 -13.61 -1.77 -7.77
C ILE A 196 -14.91 -2.27 -7.12
N ALA A 197 -16.07 -1.91 -7.68
CA ALA A 197 -17.37 -2.30 -7.16
C ALA A 197 -17.57 -3.82 -7.14
N GLN A 198 -17.15 -4.53 -8.20
CA GLN A 198 -17.22 -5.98 -8.28
C GLN A 198 -16.33 -6.64 -7.23
N ASN A 199 -15.06 -6.22 -7.14
CA ASN A 199 -14.12 -6.79 -6.18
C ASN A 199 -14.48 -6.50 -4.71
N ARG A 200 -15.05 -5.33 -4.39
CA ARG A 200 -15.59 -5.04 -3.05
C ARG A 200 -16.62 -6.09 -2.62
N LYS A 201 -17.51 -6.52 -3.52
CA LYS A 201 -18.51 -7.58 -3.23
C LYS A 201 -17.86 -8.93 -3.00
N ILE A 202 -16.78 -9.25 -3.72
CA ILE A 202 -16.04 -10.51 -3.57
C ILE A 202 -15.26 -10.52 -2.23
N LEU A 203 -14.59 -9.42 -1.89
CA LEU A 203 -13.85 -9.27 -0.63
C LEU A 203 -14.75 -9.34 0.61
N LEU A 204 -15.98 -8.83 0.52
CA LEU A 204 -16.99 -8.99 1.57
C LEU A 204 -17.48 -10.45 1.71
N GLY A 205 -17.21 -11.30 0.71
CA GLY A 205 -17.75 -12.66 0.63
C GLY A 205 -16.77 -13.79 0.97
N LYS A 206 -15.45 -13.68 0.74
CA LYS A 206 -14.49 -14.81 0.86
C LYS A 206 -13.01 -14.41 1.02
N ASN A 207 -12.21 -15.37 1.52
CA ASN A 207 -10.75 -15.45 1.34
C ASN A 207 -10.41 -15.63 -0.15
N ILE A 208 -9.86 -14.60 -0.79
CA ILE A 208 -9.45 -14.66 -2.20
C ILE A 208 -7.98 -15.09 -2.26
N VAL A 209 -7.70 -16.23 -2.89
CA VAL A 209 -6.34 -16.56 -3.33
C VAL A 209 -6.09 -15.80 -4.63
N THR A 210 -5.28 -14.75 -4.59
CA THR A 210 -4.92 -13.99 -5.79
C THR A 210 -3.68 -14.59 -6.43
N HIS A 211 -3.82 -15.12 -7.65
CA HIS A 211 -2.67 -15.58 -8.43
C HIS A 211 -2.00 -14.39 -9.12
N THR A 212 -0.78 -14.05 -8.69
CA THR A 212 0.03 -13.05 -9.37
C THR A 212 0.78 -13.68 -10.53
N VAL A 213 0.61 -13.16 -11.74
CA VAL A 213 1.45 -13.54 -12.88
C VAL A 213 2.81 -12.85 -12.71
N LYS A 214 3.89 -13.64 -12.73
CA LYS A 214 5.26 -13.12 -12.64
C LYS A 214 5.56 -12.10 -13.76
N PRO A 215 6.44 -11.11 -13.50
CA PRO A 215 6.90 -10.19 -14.54
C PRO A 215 7.54 -10.96 -15.70
N ARG A 216 7.37 -10.47 -16.95
CA ARG A 216 8.07 -11.03 -18.13
C ARG A 216 9.42 -10.34 -18.33
N LEU A 217 9.46 -9.05 -17.99
CA LEU A 217 10.64 -8.21 -17.94
C LEU A 217 10.74 -7.59 -16.55
N HIS A 218 11.95 -7.25 -16.11
CA HIS A 218 12.19 -6.60 -14.83
C HIS A 218 12.43 -5.11 -15.03
N GLN A 219 11.68 -4.31 -14.27
CA GLN A 219 11.80 -2.86 -14.18
C GLN A 219 12.57 -2.52 -12.90
N ASN A 220 13.60 -1.67 -13.02
CA ASN A 220 14.42 -1.23 -11.89
C ASN A 220 14.64 0.28 -11.97
N SER A 221 14.85 0.91 -10.83
CA SER A 221 15.29 2.30 -10.75
C SER A 221 16.65 2.51 -11.45
N PRO A 222 16.84 3.60 -12.22
CA PRO A 222 18.13 3.92 -12.81
C PRO A 222 19.15 4.34 -11.74
N ALA A 223 20.44 4.10 -12.01
CA ALA A 223 21.53 4.48 -11.09
C ALA A 223 21.74 6.01 -10.99
N SER A 224 21.26 6.78 -11.96
CA SER A 224 21.33 8.24 -12.00
C SER A 224 20.06 8.82 -12.63
N PHE A 225 19.65 10.00 -12.18
CA PHE A 225 18.53 10.77 -12.76
C PHE A 225 18.98 11.67 -13.92
N ILE A 226 20.30 11.87 -14.07
CA ILE A 226 20.88 12.73 -15.11
C ILE A 226 20.72 12.05 -16.48
N GLY A 227 20.20 12.81 -17.46
CA GLY A 227 20.10 12.37 -18.85
C GLY A 227 18.90 11.47 -19.16
N LEU A 228 17.97 11.29 -18.21
CA LEU A 228 16.67 10.69 -18.49
C LEU A 228 15.91 11.54 -19.52
N LYS A 229 15.05 10.90 -20.32
CA LYS A 229 14.18 11.59 -21.28
C LYS A 229 12.73 11.49 -20.84
N GLY A 230 11.97 12.57 -20.97
CA GLY A 230 10.52 12.50 -20.83
C GLY A 230 9.90 11.54 -21.84
N ILE A 231 8.85 10.83 -21.44
CA ILE A 231 7.99 10.04 -22.32
C ILE A 231 6.54 10.21 -21.91
N THR A 232 5.64 10.23 -22.89
CA THR A 232 4.19 10.29 -22.71
C THR A 232 3.54 8.93 -22.97
N LEU A 233 2.30 8.73 -22.52
CA LEU A 233 1.59 7.46 -22.74
C LEU A 233 1.38 7.17 -24.24
N ARG A 234 1.28 8.19 -25.09
CA ARG A 234 1.13 8.07 -26.55
C ARG A 234 2.36 7.49 -27.24
N GLU A 235 3.54 7.78 -26.71
CA GLU A 235 4.81 7.31 -27.27
C GLU A 235 5.11 5.85 -26.88
N MET A 236 4.38 5.31 -25.91
CA MET A 236 4.51 3.94 -25.46
C MET A 236 3.61 3.01 -26.29
N ASN A 237 4.16 1.92 -26.81
CA ASN A 237 3.41 0.88 -27.50
C ASN A 237 2.60 0.01 -26.50
N PRO A 238 1.25 0.08 -26.48
CA PRO A 238 0.43 -0.67 -25.53
C PRO A 238 0.33 -2.17 -25.84
N LEU A 239 0.73 -2.59 -27.04
CA LEU A 239 0.62 -3.99 -27.49
C LEU A 239 1.88 -4.81 -27.21
N LYS A 240 2.93 -4.19 -26.68
CA LYS A 240 4.23 -4.82 -26.49
C LYS A 240 4.71 -4.67 -25.05
N ASP A 241 5.03 -5.79 -24.43
CA ASP A 241 5.79 -5.80 -23.17
C ASP A 241 7.15 -5.11 -23.40
N HIS A 242 7.35 -3.95 -22.76
CA HIS A 242 8.56 -3.16 -22.96
C HIS A 242 8.89 -2.28 -21.74
N VAL A 243 10.15 -2.33 -21.32
CA VAL A 243 10.71 -1.43 -20.30
C VAL A 243 11.45 -0.30 -21.02
N TYR A 244 10.97 0.93 -20.87
CA TYR A 244 11.53 2.12 -21.54
C TYR A 244 12.73 2.64 -20.73
N GLN A 245 13.86 1.96 -20.85
CA GLN A 245 15.10 2.30 -20.15
C GLN A 245 15.62 3.69 -20.52
N GLY A 246 16.00 4.49 -19.52
CA GLY A 246 16.47 5.88 -19.71
C GLY A 246 15.35 6.90 -19.86
N TYR A 247 14.10 6.53 -19.57
CA TYR A 247 12.95 7.43 -19.66
C TYR A 247 12.28 7.68 -18.31
N VAL A 248 11.58 8.80 -18.22
CA VAL A 248 10.71 9.17 -17.10
C VAL A 248 9.32 9.50 -17.62
N LEU A 249 8.29 8.85 -17.05
CA LEU A 249 6.88 9.14 -17.30
C LEU A 249 6.34 9.95 -16.12
N SER A 250 5.97 11.20 -16.36
CA SER A 250 5.35 12.08 -15.35
C SER A 250 3.84 12.03 -15.46
N VAL A 251 3.18 11.75 -14.35
CA VAL A 251 1.74 11.48 -14.28
C VAL A 251 1.12 12.00 -12.98
N ILE A 252 -0.19 12.15 -12.99
CA ILE A 252 -1.03 12.40 -11.81
C ILE A 252 -1.88 11.17 -11.54
N ILE A 253 -2.05 10.79 -10.27
CA ILE A 253 -3.03 9.77 -9.89
C ILE A 253 -4.43 10.35 -10.11
N PHE A 254 -5.13 9.87 -11.13
CA PHE A 254 -6.51 10.27 -11.38
C PHE A 254 -7.47 9.57 -10.42
N GLU A 255 -7.23 8.29 -10.15
CA GLU A 255 -8.05 7.52 -9.21
C GLU A 255 -7.28 6.36 -8.57
N GLN A 256 -7.58 6.06 -7.31
CA GLN A 256 -7.06 4.90 -6.60
C GLN A 256 -8.15 3.91 -6.19
N SER A 257 -7.83 2.62 -6.23
CA SER A 257 -8.67 1.52 -5.74
C SER A 257 -8.38 1.19 -4.28
N PRO A 258 -9.35 0.81 -3.44
CA PRO A 258 -9.06 0.26 -2.10
C PRO A 258 -8.45 -1.16 -2.12
N ILE A 259 -8.31 -1.77 -3.30
CA ILE A 259 -7.75 -3.12 -3.48
C ILE A 259 -6.23 -2.99 -3.54
N VAL A 260 -5.54 -3.77 -2.70
CA VAL A 260 -4.06 -3.79 -2.61
C VAL A 260 -3.47 -5.18 -2.84
N GLU A 261 -4.32 -6.21 -3.00
CA GLU A 261 -3.91 -7.58 -3.28
C GLU A 261 -4.40 -8.03 -4.66
N PRO A 262 -3.53 -8.54 -5.54
CA PRO A 262 -2.09 -8.76 -5.32
C PRO A 262 -1.21 -7.51 -5.52
N SER A 263 -1.81 -6.38 -5.87
CA SER A 263 -1.13 -5.12 -6.17
C SER A 263 -2.03 -3.94 -5.84
N ILE A 264 -1.42 -2.78 -5.65
CA ILE A 264 -2.11 -1.48 -5.62
C ILE A 264 -2.55 -1.13 -7.04
N TRP A 265 -3.82 -0.77 -7.21
CA TRP A 265 -4.39 -0.42 -8.52
C TRP A 265 -4.68 1.07 -8.58
N LEU A 266 -4.04 1.73 -9.54
CA LEU A 266 -4.19 3.15 -9.80
C LEU A 266 -4.64 3.37 -11.25
N LEU A 267 -5.35 4.46 -11.47
CA LEU A 267 -5.59 5.04 -12.78
C LEU A 267 -4.78 6.35 -12.83
N ILE A 268 -3.87 6.45 -13.79
CA ILE A 268 -2.94 7.58 -13.93
C ILE A 268 -3.24 8.38 -15.19
N GLU A 269 -2.99 9.68 -15.13
CA GLU A 269 -3.15 10.63 -16.24
C GLU A 269 -1.82 11.32 -16.55
N ASP A 270 -1.42 11.37 -17.82
CA ASP A 270 -0.23 12.11 -18.25
C ASP A 270 -0.53 13.60 -18.60
N GLU A 271 0.49 14.31 -19.06
CA GLU A 271 0.38 15.71 -19.47
C GLU A 271 -0.61 15.95 -20.63
N ASN A 272 -0.82 14.96 -21.49
CA ASN A 272 -1.76 15.04 -22.61
C ASN A 272 -3.21 14.78 -22.18
N GLY A 273 -3.42 14.36 -20.93
CA GLY A 273 -4.72 13.96 -20.41
C GLY A 273 -5.13 12.54 -20.80
N ASP A 274 -4.20 11.73 -21.31
CA ASP A 274 -4.44 10.33 -21.61
C ASP A 274 -4.37 9.51 -20.32
N LEU A 275 -5.21 8.49 -20.23
CA LEU A 275 -5.28 7.61 -19.06
C LEU A 275 -4.62 6.27 -19.35
N GLU A 276 -3.96 5.72 -18.35
CA GLU A 276 -3.54 4.32 -18.34
C GLU A 276 -3.65 3.71 -16.95
N ARG A 277 -3.79 2.38 -16.88
CA ARG A 277 -3.80 1.65 -15.61
C ARG A 277 -2.37 1.50 -15.10
N LEU A 278 -2.20 1.59 -13.78
CA LEU A 278 -0.93 1.39 -13.10
C LEU A 278 -1.11 0.35 -11.98
N PHE A 279 -0.24 -0.66 -11.97
CA PHE A 279 -0.22 -1.72 -10.96
C PHE A 279 1.12 -1.75 -10.24
N ILE A 280 1.10 -1.50 -8.93
CA ILE A 280 2.28 -1.54 -8.07
C ILE A 280 2.24 -2.83 -7.25
N TYR A 281 3.23 -3.70 -7.46
CA TYR A 281 3.35 -5.00 -6.81
C TYR A 281 4.25 -4.94 -5.57
N ASN A 282 4.30 -6.05 -4.83
CA ASN A 282 5.15 -6.21 -3.64
C ASN A 282 4.78 -5.27 -2.49
N THR A 283 3.49 -4.94 -2.36
CA THR A 283 2.92 -4.09 -1.30
C THR A 283 1.72 -4.78 -0.62
N PRO A 284 1.93 -5.89 0.11
CA PRO A 284 0.83 -6.65 0.73
C PRO A 284 0.14 -5.84 1.85
N PRO A 285 -1.06 -6.25 2.31
CA PRO A 285 -1.69 -5.68 3.50
C PRO A 285 -0.95 -6.05 4.80
N PRO A 286 -1.05 -5.19 5.83
CA PRO A 286 -1.76 -3.91 5.85
C PRO A 286 -1.00 -2.76 5.18
N GLU A 287 0.26 -2.97 4.79
CA GLU A 287 1.18 -1.92 4.30
C GLU A 287 0.65 -1.24 3.03
N GLY A 288 0.14 -2.03 2.07
CA GLY A 288 -0.51 -1.51 0.87
C GLY A 288 -1.71 -0.61 1.17
N TRP A 289 -2.49 -0.91 2.22
CA TRP A 289 -3.63 -0.06 2.61
C TRP A 289 -3.17 1.30 3.11
N GLN A 290 -2.05 1.34 3.84
CA GLN A 290 -1.46 2.59 4.30
C GLN A 290 -0.95 3.43 3.12
N LEU A 291 -0.30 2.80 2.14
CA LEU A 291 0.18 3.49 0.94
C LEU A 291 -0.97 4.10 0.13
N ILE A 292 -2.05 3.37 -0.13
CA ILE A 292 -3.20 3.92 -0.87
C ILE A 292 -3.89 5.05 -0.11
N LYS A 293 -3.97 4.93 1.22
CA LYS A 293 -4.67 5.91 2.04
C LYS A 293 -3.88 7.23 2.17
N HIS A 294 -2.56 7.18 2.19
CA HIS A 294 -1.73 8.34 2.56
C HIS A 294 -0.75 8.81 1.49
N THR A 295 -0.42 7.95 0.52
CA THR A 295 0.68 8.19 -0.42
C THR A 295 0.18 8.24 -1.86
N TYR A 296 -0.60 7.24 -2.26
CA TYR A 296 -1.15 7.12 -3.60
C TYR A 296 -2.58 7.66 -3.67
N THR A 297 -2.77 8.91 -3.25
CA THR A 297 -4.06 9.60 -3.26
C THR A 297 -4.33 10.23 -4.63
N TYR A 298 -5.60 10.29 -5.05
CA TYR A 298 -5.93 11.02 -6.28
C TYR A 298 -5.51 12.49 -6.16
N GLY A 299 -4.92 13.02 -7.22
CA GLY A 299 -4.27 14.34 -7.24
C GLY A 299 -2.78 14.29 -6.92
N ALA A 300 -2.25 13.18 -6.40
CA ALA A 300 -0.82 13.05 -6.17
C ALA A 300 -0.06 12.94 -7.49
N GLN A 301 1.07 13.65 -7.60
CA GLN A 301 1.93 13.61 -8.77
C GLN A 301 3.09 12.61 -8.57
N LEU A 302 3.33 11.80 -9.61
CA LEU A 302 4.36 10.78 -9.62
C LEU A 302 5.21 10.86 -10.91
N SER A 303 6.50 10.57 -10.76
CA SER A 303 7.38 10.24 -11.88
C SER A 303 7.74 8.77 -11.80
N ILE A 304 7.57 8.07 -12.92
CA ILE A 304 7.88 6.65 -13.08
C ILE A 304 9.15 6.54 -13.91
N LEU A 305 10.22 6.06 -13.30
CA LEU A 305 11.51 5.84 -13.92
C LEU A 305 11.52 4.50 -14.64
N ASN A 306 12.10 4.47 -15.83
CA ASN A 306 12.16 3.29 -16.70
C ASN A 306 10.80 2.58 -16.80
N PRO A 307 9.71 3.26 -17.21
CA PRO A 307 8.36 2.72 -17.11
C PRO A 307 8.22 1.40 -17.88
N TYR A 308 7.52 0.41 -17.31
CA TYR A 308 7.28 -0.90 -17.92
C TYR A 308 5.83 -1.00 -18.40
N MET A 309 5.62 -0.87 -19.71
CA MET A 309 4.34 -1.17 -20.36
C MET A 309 4.19 -2.68 -20.51
N ARG A 310 3.05 -3.21 -20.05
CA ARG A 310 2.76 -4.65 -20.04
C ARG A 310 1.35 -4.94 -20.53
N MET A 311 1.21 -6.03 -21.29
CA MET A 311 -0.10 -6.63 -21.55
C MET A 311 -0.54 -7.49 -20.37
N THR A 312 -1.67 -7.15 -19.73
CA THR A 312 -2.19 -7.89 -18.56
C THR A 312 -3.03 -9.09 -18.97
N ALA A 313 -3.44 -9.92 -17.98
CA ALA A 313 -4.15 -11.17 -18.22
C ALA A 313 -5.52 -10.98 -18.89
N ASP A 314 -6.14 -9.81 -18.71
CA ASP A 314 -7.37 -9.38 -19.39
C ASP A 314 -7.12 -8.78 -20.78
N GLN A 315 -5.92 -8.94 -21.34
CA GLN A 315 -5.50 -8.46 -22.66
C GLN A 315 -5.63 -6.95 -22.85
N LYS A 316 -5.46 -6.19 -21.76
CA LYS A 316 -5.41 -4.73 -21.78
C LYS A 316 -4.02 -4.24 -21.35
N PRO A 317 -3.55 -3.06 -21.81
CA PRO A 317 -2.27 -2.49 -21.39
C PRO A 317 -2.33 -1.99 -19.94
N ALA A 318 -1.18 -2.00 -19.26
CA ALA A 318 -0.99 -1.32 -18.00
C ALA A 318 0.50 -1.03 -17.78
N ILE A 319 0.79 0.02 -17.02
CA ILE A 319 2.10 0.23 -16.43
C ILE A 319 2.25 -0.70 -15.23
N ARG A 320 3.34 -1.47 -15.20
CA ARG A 320 3.68 -2.38 -14.11
C ARG A 320 4.88 -1.85 -13.34
N ILE A 321 4.78 -1.85 -12.01
CA ILE A 321 5.89 -1.53 -11.11
C ILE A 321 6.14 -2.72 -10.19
N ASP A 322 7.35 -3.27 -10.28
CA ASP A 322 7.84 -4.31 -9.38
C ASP A 322 8.82 -3.72 -8.35
N ASP A 323 9.66 -2.78 -8.79
CA ASP A 323 10.58 -1.99 -7.97
C ASP A 323 10.00 -0.60 -7.74
N VAL A 324 9.30 -0.42 -6.63
CA VAL A 324 8.80 0.88 -6.14
C VAL A 324 9.86 1.98 -6.01
N SER A 325 11.15 1.65 -5.92
CA SER A 325 12.19 2.69 -5.93
C SER A 325 12.31 3.34 -7.33
N SER A 326 11.67 2.78 -8.35
CA SER A 326 11.47 3.43 -9.65
C SER A 326 10.41 4.54 -9.64
N ILE A 327 9.71 4.76 -8.52
CA ILE A 327 8.74 5.85 -8.39
C ILE A 327 9.40 7.01 -7.64
N ILE A 328 9.09 8.23 -8.06
CA ILE A 328 9.36 9.47 -7.33
C ILE A 328 8.03 10.17 -7.09
N LEU A 329 7.75 10.50 -5.84
CA LEU A 329 6.59 11.29 -5.46
C LEU A 329 7.00 12.75 -5.34
N HIS A 330 6.20 13.63 -5.95
CA HIS A 330 6.58 15.03 -6.06
C HIS A 330 6.35 15.85 -4.78
N GLY A 331 5.84 15.26 -3.70
CA GLY A 331 5.55 15.97 -2.46
C GLY A 331 4.34 16.91 -2.56
N ASP A 332 3.86 17.40 -1.42
CA ASP A 332 2.52 18.01 -1.33
C ASP A 332 2.35 19.31 -2.13
N ILE A 333 3.43 20.07 -2.35
CA ILE A 333 3.36 21.34 -3.08
C ILE A 333 3.06 21.14 -4.57
N HIS A 334 3.39 19.97 -5.11
CA HIS A 334 3.15 19.60 -6.51
C HIS A 334 1.85 18.82 -6.71
N ASN A 335 1.22 18.36 -5.63
CA ASN A 335 -0.06 17.65 -5.70
C ASN A 335 -1.19 18.60 -6.10
N VAL A 336 -2.14 18.09 -6.89
CA VAL A 336 -3.32 18.86 -7.30
C VAL A 336 -4.28 18.96 -6.12
N LYS A 337 -4.20 20.08 -5.40
CA LYS A 337 -5.06 20.36 -4.25
C LYS A 337 -6.54 20.35 -4.64
N ASP A 338 -7.35 19.65 -3.85
CA ASP A 338 -8.80 19.51 -4.06
C ASP A 338 -9.13 19.21 -5.53
N MET A 339 -8.48 18.20 -6.11
CA MET A 339 -8.63 17.89 -7.52
C MET A 339 -10.08 17.49 -7.86
N CYS A 340 -10.64 18.10 -8.90
CA CYS A 340 -11.94 17.71 -9.44
C CYS A 340 -11.88 16.28 -9.95
N ARG A 341 -12.70 15.39 -9.39
CA ARG A 341 -12.69 13.95 -9.73
C ARG A 341 -13.23 13.62 -11.12
N CYS A 342 -13.79 14.61 -11.80
CA CYS A 342 -14.26 14.48 -13.18
C CYS A 342 -13.21 14.97 -14.18
N CYS A 343 -12.84 16.25 -14.09
CA CYS A 343 -11.97 16.88 -15.06
C CYS A 343 -10.50 16.97 -14.65
N GLY A 344 -10.15 16.84 -13.37
CA GLY A 344 -8.77 17.01 -12.90
C GLY A 344 -8.38 18.43 -12.50
N GLN A 345 -9.30 19.40 -12.59
CA GLN A 345 -9.02 20.80 -12.20
C GLN A 345 -8.71 20.93 -10.71
N ALA A 346 -7.70 21.73 -10.37
CA ALA A 346 -7.36 22.07 -9.00
C ALA A 346 -8.45 22.93 -8.33
N ASN A 347 -8.42 22.98 -6.99
CA ASN A 347 -9.21 23.87 -6.15
C ASN A 347 -10.73 23.73 -6.36
N ALA A 348 -11.21 22.49 -6.51
CA ALA A 348 -12.63 22.22 -6.61
C ALA A 348 -13.38 22.63 -5.34
N SER A 349 -14.41 23.45 -5.51
CA SER A 349 -15.19 24.05 -4.41
C SER A 349 -16.37 23.20 -3.94
N CYS A 350 -16.84 22.26 -4.76
CA CYS A 350 -17.98 21.40 -4.43
C CYS A 350 -17.51 20.03 -3.95
N VAL A 351 -18.24 19.42 -3.02
CA VAL A 351 -17.96 18.07 -2.51
C VAL A 351 -19.19 17.19 -2.66
N CYS A 352 -18.99 15.91 -2.98
CA CYS A 352 -20.07 14.94 -3.07
C CYS A 352 -20.88 14.88 -1.77
N GLY A 353 -22.19 15.11 -1.86
CA GLY A 353 -23.08 15.10 -0.70
C GLY A 353 -23.13 13.78 0.06
N LYS A 354 -22.82 12.65 -0.60
CA LYS A 354 -22.90 11.30 -0.04
C LYS A 354 -21.59 10.84 0.60
N CYS A 355 -20.50 10.72 -0.17
CA CYS A 355 -19.23 10.20 0.33
C CYS A 355 -18.32 11.24 1.00
N LYS A 356 -18.62 12.55 0.84
CA LYS A 356 -17.85 13.68 1.39
C LYS A 356 -16.36 13.71 1.03
N SER A 357 -15.89 12.86 0.11
CA SER A 357 -14.47 12.68 -0.23
C SER A 357 -14.14 13.00 -1.68
N ALA A 358 -15.13 13.04 -2.58
CA ALA A 358 -14.94 13.42 -3.98
C ALA A 358 -15.25 14.90 -4.18
N HIS A 359 -14.30 15.63 -4.78
CA HIS A 359 -14.41 17.05 -5.06
C HIS A 359 -14.76 17.31 -6.54
N TYR A 360 -15.47 18.40 -6.80
CA TYR A 360 -15.91 18.82 -8.14
C TYR A 360 -15.80 20.34 -8.31
N CYS A 361 -15.27 20.79 -9.45
CA CYS A 361 -15.20 22.22 -9.75
C CYS A 361 -16.57 22.82 -10.10
N SER A 362 -17.53 21.99 -10.52
CA SER A 362 -18.88 22.42 -10.89
C SER A 362 -19.92 21.31 -10.73
N LYS A 363 -21.21 21.71 -10.75
CA LYS A 363 -22.35 20.77 -10.71
C LYS A 363 -22.43 19.91 -11.97
N GLU A 364 -21.98 20.43 -13.10
CA GLU A 364 -21.90 19.74 -14.38
C GLU A 364 -20.88 18.60 -14.29
N CYS A 365 -19.69 18.86 -13.75
CA CYS A 365 -18.67 17.84 -13.50
C CYS A 365 -19.19 16.73 -12.57
N GLN A 366 -19.86 17.10 -11.48
CA GLN A 366 -20.47 16.12 -10.57
C GLN A 366 -21.53 15.26 -11.28
N THR A 367 -22.37 15.89 -12.11
CA THR A 367 -23.43 15.20 -12.86
C THR A 367 -22.86 14.26 -13.91
N LEU A 368 -21.82 14.71 -14.62
CA LEU A 368 -21.10 13.93 -15.62
C LEU A 368 -20.42 12.71 -14.98
N ASP A 369 -19.72 12.93 -13.87
CA ASP A 369 -19.02 11.88 -13.13
C ASP A 369 -19.98 10.82 -12.58
N TRP A 370 -21.15 11.25 -12.11
CA TRP A 370 -22.20 10.35 -11.61
C TRP A 370 -22.82 9.51 -12.73
N LYS A 371 -23.15 10.14 -13.87
CA LYS A 371 -23.90 9.51 -14.96
C LYS A 371 -23.04 8.70 -15.91
N GLN A 372 -21.88 9.23 -16.30
CA GLN A 372 -21.03 8.64 -17.33
C GLN A 372 -19.81 7.93 -16.75
N TYR A 373 -19.06 8.57 -15.84
CA TYR A 373 -17.86 7.95 -15.27
C TYR A 373 -18.16 6.98 -14.11
N GLY A 374 -19.40 6.86 -13.67
CA GLY A 374 -19.79 5.82 -12.72
C GLY A 374 -19.38 6.07 -11.27
N HIS A 375 -19.28 7.32 -10.79
CA HIS A 375 -18.99 7.61 -9.37
C HIS A 375 -19.91 6.86 -8.40
N LYS A 376 -21.17 6.66 -8.79
CA LYS A 376 -22.17 5.88 -8.04
C LYS A 376 -21.70 4.47 -7.63
N LEU A 377 -20.79 3.87 -8.39
CA LEU A 377 -20.26 2.52 -8.16
C LEU A 377 -19.30 2.48 -6.97
N ILE A 378 -18.58 3.57 -6.73
CA ILE A 378 -17.53 3.65 -5.70
C ILE A 378 -17.89 4.59 -4.55
N CYS A 379 -18.97 5.36 -4.68
CA CYS A 379 -19.46 6.31 -3.68
C CYS A 379 -20.02 5.59 -2.45
N SER A 380 -19.12 5.34 -1.49
CA SER A 380 -19.38 4.81 -0.15
C SER A 380 -19.39 5.91 0.89
#